data_AF-A0A1F4EYK7-F1
#
_entry.id   AF-A0A1F4EYK7-F1
#
_cell.length_a   1.000
_cell.length_b   1.000
_cell.length_c   1.000
_cell.angle_alpha   90.00
_cell.angle_beta   90.00
_cell.angle_gamma   90.00
#
_symmetry.space_group_name_H-M   'P 1'
#
loop_
_entity.id
_entity.type
_entity.pdbx_description
1 polymer ?
#
loop_
_entity_poly.entity_id
_entity_poly.type
_entity_poly.pdbx_seq_one_letter_code
_entity_poly.pdbx_strand_id
1 'polypeptide(L)'
;MIIFLLGWPLEWTEIIIIFMPIFIPLLPHFNVDPLFFGILVALNLQTAFLSPPVAMAAFYLKGVSPPHVSLNAIFAGMMPFMGWQIVAMFILYTWPQLGLWLPSVLYGR
;
A
#
# COMPACT_ATOMS: atom_id res chain seq x y z
N MET A 1 -1.61 -0.89 11.30
CA MET A 1 -0.57 -1.94 11.25
C MET A 1 -1.14 -3.36 11.30
N ILE A 2 -2.24 -3.62 12.04
CA ILE A 2 -2.98 -4.91 12.00
C ILE A 2 -3.45 -5.28 10.57
N ILE A 3 -3.83 -4.29 9.75
CA ILE A 3 -4.21 -4.48 8.34
C ILE A 3 -3.04 -5.00 7.48
N PHE A 4 -1.80 -4.62 7.79
CA PHE A 4 -0.62 -5.11 7.06
C PHE A 4 -0.32 -6.59 7.36
N LEU A 5 -0.63 -7.06 8.57
CA LEU A 5 -0.46 -8.46 8.97
C LEU A 5 -1.63 -9.35 8.53
N LEU A 6 -2.87 -8.84 8.52
CA LEU A 6 -4.05 -9.57 8.05
C LEU A 6 -4.22 -9.55 6.52
N GLY A 7 -3.77 -8.48 5.84
CA GLY A 7 -3.85 -8.32 4.40
C GLY A 7 -2.68 -8.94 3.61
N TRP A 8 -1.66 -9.45 4.31
CA TRP A 8 -0.45 -10.01 3.69
C TRP A 8 -0.71 -11.18 2.68
N PRO A 9 -1.86 -11.91 2.73
CA PRO A 9 -2.24 -12.86 1.67
C PRO A 9 -3.43 -12.45 0.79
N LEU A 10 -4.08 -11.30 1.01
CA LEU A 10 -5.26 -10.88 0.24
C LEU A 10 -4.85 -10.02 -0.96
N GLU A 11 -5.43 -10.28 -2.13
CA GLU A 11 -5.17 -9.47 -3.32
C GLU A 11 -5.89 -8.10 -3.20
N TRP A 12 -5.39 -7.11 -3.92
CA TRP A 12 -5.87 -5.72 -3.79
C TRP A 12 -7.36 -5.61 -4.16
N THR A 13 -7.86 -6.48 -5.04
CA THR A 13 -9.24 -6.59 -5.48
C THR A 13 -10.17 -7.00 -4.34
N GLU A 14 -9.85 -8.02 -3.54
CA GLU A 14 -10.72 -8.40 -2.40
C GLU A 14 -10.75 -7.31 -1.33
N ILE A 15 -9.63 -6.62 -1.11
CA ILE A 15 -9.57 -5.52 -0.15
C ILE A 15 -10.47 -4.36 -0.60
N ILE A 16 -10.44 -4.00 -1.88
CA ILE A 16 -11.26 -2.90 -2.40
C ILE A 16 -12.74 -3.27 -2.51
N ILE A 17 -13.05 -4.49 -2.96
CA ILE A 17 -14.45 -4.90 -3.21
C ILE A 17 -15.16 -5.30 -1.92
N ILE A 18 -14.47 -5.97 -0.99
CA ILE A 18 -15.09 -6.57 0.19
C ILE A 18 -14.76 -5.76 1.45
N PHE A 19 -13.47 -5.56 1.76
CA PHE A 19 -13.07 -4.94 3.03
C PHE A 19 -13.43 -3.45 3.10
N MET A 20 -13.08 -2.68 2.07
CA MET A 20 -13.28 -1.22 2.07
C MET A 20 -14.74 -0.81 2.34
N PRO A 21 -15.77 -1.37 1.65
CA PRO A 21 -17.17 -1.01 1.91
C PRO A 21 -17.66 -1.38 3.31
N ILE A 22 -17.08 -2.42 3.92
CA ILE A 22 -17.43 -2.86 5.29
C ILE A 22 -16.80 -1.93 6.32
N PHE A 23 -15.52 -1.56 6.14
CA PHE A 23 -14.77 -0.78 7.12
C PHE A 23 -15.07 0.72 7.05
N ILE A 24 -15.25 1.32 5.87
CA ILE A 24 -15.54 2.76 5.71
C ILE A 24 -16.67 3.28 6.61
N PRO A 25 -17.86 2.65 6.67
CA PRO A 25 -18.95 3.12 7.54
C PRO A 25 -18.64 2.96 9.03
N LEU A 26 -17.68 2.10 9.38
CA LEU A 26 -17.26 1.90 10.77
C LEU A 26 -16.24 2.95 11.24
N LEU A 27 -15.51 3.59 10.33
CA LEU A 27 -14.44 4.55 10.68
C LEU A 27 -14.91 5.75 11.55
N PRO A 28 -16.09 6.36 11.31
CA PRO A 28 -16.58 7.44 12.17
C PRO A 28 -16.78 7.00 13.62
N HIS A 29 -17.13 5.73 13.88
CA HIS A 29 -17.28 5.21 15.25
C HIS A 29 -15.94 5.18 16.01
N PHE A 30 -14.82 5.10 15.28
CA PHE A 30 -13.47 5.12 15.85
C PHE A 30 -12.79 6.50 15.74
N ASN A 31 -13.53 7.54 15.31
CA ASN A 31 -12.99 8.87 15.02
C ASN A 31 -11.82 8.85 14.02
N VAL A 32 -11.87 7.93 13.04
CA VAL A 32 -10.87 7.82 11.98
C VAL A 32 -11.38 8.51 10.72
N ASP A 33 -10.56 9.40 10.15
CA ASP A 33 -10.87 10.02 8.86
C ASP A 33 -10.85 8.95 7.75
N PRO A 34 -11.96 8.76 7.00
CA PRO A 34 -12.02 7.82 5.88
C PRO A 34 -10.98 8.06 4.79
N LEU A 35 -10.63 9.31 4.51
CA LEU A 35 -9.60 9.65 3.53
C LEU A 35 -8.23 9.20 4.00
N PHE A 36 -7.90 9.46 5.26
CA PHE A 36 -6.64 9.01 5.85
C PHE A 36 -6.52 7.48 5.85
N PHE A 37 -7.60 6.78 6.21
CA PHE A 37 -7.67 5.32 6.13
C PHE A 37 -7.45 4.83 4.69
N GLY A 38 -8.11 5.45 3.71
CA GLY A 38 -7.94 5.11 2.29
C GLY A 38 -6.50 5.28 1.80
N ILE A 39 -5.82 6.37 2.19
CA ILE A 39 -4.42 6.61 1.83
C ILE A 39 -3.51 5.53 2.44
N LEU A 40 -3.72 5.18 3.72
CA LEU A 40 -2.96 4.12 4.37
C LEU A 40 -3.17 2.76 3.70
N VAL A 41 -4.40 2.42 3.33
CA VAL A 41 -4.73 1.20 2.59
C VAL A 41 -4.05 1.21 1.23
N ALA A 42 -4.10 2.32 0.48
CA ALA A 42 -3.46 2.42 -0.83
C ALA A 42 -1.94 2.20 -0.76
N LEU A 43 -1.25 2.84 0.20
CA LEU A 43 0.19 2.61 0.41
C LEU A 43 0.50 1.18 0.83
N ASN A 44 -0.36 0.58 1.66
CA ASN A 44 -0.24 -0.80 2.11
C ASN A 44 -0.32 -1.78 0.93
N LEU A 45 -1.33 -1.61 0.07
CA LEU A 45 -1.55 -2.42 -1.13
C LEU A 45 -0.39 -2.30 -2.12
N GLN A 46 0.11 -1.08 -2.34
CA GLN A 46 1.28 -0.86 -3.18
C GLN A 46 2.52 -1.58 -2.62
N THR A 47 2.70 -1.56 -1.30
CA THR A 47 3.81 -2.28 -0.65
C THR A 47 3.66 -3.79 -0.83
N ALA A 48 2.46 -4.33 -0.60
CA ALA A 48 2.16 -5.76 -0.74
C ALA A 48 2.43 -6.26 -2.17
N PHE A 49 2.11 -5.46 -3.19
CA PHE A 49 2.35 -5.78 -4.60
C PHE A 49 3.83 -5.92 -4.98
N LEU A 50 4.72 -5.33 -4.17
CA LEU A 50 6.17 -5.39 -4.34
C LEU A 50 6.83 -6.44 -3.42
N SER A 51 6.17 -6.81 -2.33
CA SER A 51 6.70 -7.73 -1.31
C SER A 51 6.68 -9.21 -1.75
N PRO A 52 7.80 -9.94 -1.63
CA PRO A 52 7.79 -11.40 -1.69
C PRO A 52 6.88 -11.97 -0.58
N PRO A 53 6.03 -13.00 -0.82
CA PRO A 53 6.01 -13.95 -1.94
C PRO A 53 5.03 -13.62 -3.09
N VAL A 54 4.15 -12.62 -2.93
CA VAL A 54 3.08 -12.25 -3.89
C VAL A 54 3.49 -11.04 -4.74
N ALA A 55 4.80 -10.88 -4.99
CA ALA A 55 5.37 -9.74 -5.71
C ALA A 55 5.06 -9.80 -7.21
N MET A 56 3.79 -9.63 -7.57
CA MET A 56 3.29 -9.75 -8.93
C MET A 56 4.06 -8.82 -9.89
N ALA A 57 4.45 -7.62 -9.43
CA ALA A 57 5.32 -6.71 -10.20
C ALA A 57 6.64 -7.38 -10.64
N ALA A 58 7.29 -8.13 -9.75
CA ALA A 58 8.55 -8.80 -10.04
C ALA A 58 8.37 -9.91 -11.07
N PHE A 59 7.28 -10.69 -10.96
CA PHE A 59 6.95 -11.76 -11.89
C PHE A 59 6.55 -11.23 -13.28
N TYR A 60 5.76 -10.15 -13.33
CA TYR A 60 5.44 -9.47 -14.60
C TYR A 60 6.69 -8.92 -15.28
N LEU A 61 7.56 -8.25 -14.52
CA LEU A 61 8.82 -7.73 -15.06
C LEU A 61 9.70 -8.87 -15.56
N LYS A 62 9.77 -10.00 -14.85
CA LYS A 62 10.52 -11.17 -15.32
C LYS A 62 9.96 -11.75 -16.63
N GLY A 63 8.64 -11.70 -16.85
CA GLY A 63 8.00 -12.16 -18.08
C GLY A 63 8.40 -11.38 -19.35
N VAL A 64 8.76 -10.10 -19.20
CA VAL A 64 9.23 -9.24 -20.31
C VAL A 64 10.73 -9.00 -20.31
N SER A 65 11.42 -9.37 -19.23
CA SER A 65 12.86 -9.13 -19.07
C SER A 65 13.71 -10.13 -19.86
N PRO A 66 14.92 -9.72 -20.32
CA PRO A 66 15.86 -10.62 -20.97
C PRO A 66 16.20 -11.87 -20.12
N PRO A 67 16.61 -12.99 -20.76
CA PRO A 67 16.88 -14.26 -20.07
C PRO A 67 17.94 -14.15 -18.97
N HIS A 68 18.93 -13.26 -19.14
CA HIS A 68 20.03 -13.06 -18.20
C HIS A 68 19.62 -12.32 -16.90
N VAL A 69 18.48 -11.63 -16.88
CA VAL A 69 17.98 -10.95 -15.68
C VAL A 69 17.30 -11.98 -14.78
N SER A 70 17.92 -12.33 -13.66
CA SER A 70 17.32 -13.26 -12.71
C SER A 70 16.19 -12.59 -11.90
N LEU A 71 15.24 -13.38 -11.43
CA LEU A 71 14.18 -12.89 -10.53
C LEU A 71 14.79 -12.30 -9.23
N ASN A 72 15.90 -12.88 -8.75
CA ASN A 72 16.65 -12.35 -7.61
C ASN A 72 17.23 -10.96 -7.87
N ALA A 73 17.68 -10.65 -9.09
CA ALA A 73 18.16 -9.32 -9.44
C ALA A 73 17.02 -8.28 -9.40
N ILE A 74 15.83 -8.67 -9.87
CA ILE A 74 14.63 -7.84 -9.81
C ILE A 74 14.25 -7.59 -8.34
N PHE A 75 14.20 -8.64 -7.52
CA PHE A 75 13.91 -8.52 -6.09
C PHE A 75 14.93 -7.65 -5.34
N ALA A 76 16.22 -7.81 -5.63
CA ALA A 76 17.27 -7.00 -5.04
C ALA A 76 17.11 -5.51 -5.37
N GLY A 77 16.63 -5.17 -6.57
CA GLY A 77 16.30 -3.80 -6.96
C GLY A 77 15.04 -3.25 -6.29
N MET A 78 14.05 -4.10 -6.02
CA MET A 78 12.79 -3.70 -5.38
C MET A 78 12.90 -3.53 -3.86
N MET A 79 13.73 -4.33 -3.19
CA MET A 79 13.96 -4.26 -1.74
C MET A 79 14.28 -2.85 -1.19
N PRO A 80 15.21 -2.06 -1.76
CA PRO A 80 15.46 -0.71 -1.26
C PRO A 80 14.26 0.22 -1.42
N PHE A 81 13.49 0.06 -2.51
CA PHE A 81 12.26 0.84 -2.71
C PHE A 81 11.19 0.48 -1.68
N MET A 82 11.01 -0.81 -1.38
CA MET A 82 10.12 -1.25 -0.31
C MET A 82 10.53 -0.70 1.06
N GLY A 83 11.84 -0.58 1.33
CA GLY A 83 12.34 0.08 2.53
C GLY A 83 11.85 1.52 2.65
N TRP A 84 11.99 2.29 1.56
CA TRP A 84 11.48 3.67 1.51
C TRP A 84 9.96 3.76 1.62
N GLN A 85 9.24 2.79 1.04
CA GLN A 85 7.79 2.70 1.13
C GLN A 85 7.33 2.53 2.60
N ILE A 86 7.98 1.65 3.36
CA ILE A 86 7.68 1.44 4.79
C ILE A 86 7.98 2.70 5.59
N VAL A 87 9.10 3.38 5.31
CA VAL A 87 9.44 4.66 5.95
C VAL A 87 8.38 5.72 5.65
N ALA A 88 7.94 5.84 4.40
CA ALA A 88 6.89 6.77 4.01
C ALA A 88 5.56 6.45 4.71
N MET A 89 5.21 5.17 4.83
CA MET A 89 4.02 4.74 5.60
C MET A 89 4.12 5.12 7.08
N PHE A 90 5.30 4.95 7.70
CA PHE A 90 5.51 5.33 9.09
C PHE A 90 5.37 6.84 9.27
N ILE A 91 6.01 7.63 8.41
CA ILE A 91 5.93 9.10 8.40
C ILE A 91 4.48 9.57 8.23
N LEU A 92 3.73 8.97 7.30
CA LEU A 92 2.34 9.32 7.09
C LEU A 92 1.47 8.95 8.30
N TYR A 93 1.74 7.80 8.93
CA TYR A 93 1.02 7.37 10.12
C TYR A 93 1.23 8.32 11.30
N THR A 94 2.46 8.83 11.49
CA THR A 94 2.78 9.79 12.55
C THR A 94 2.35 11.22 12.23
N TRP A 95 2.40 11.62 10.95
CA TRP A 95 2.02 12.94 10.47
C TRP A 95 0.97 12.85 9.35
N PRO A 96 -0.31 12.59 9.71
CA PRO A 96 -1.40 12.41 8.75
C PRO A 96 -1.62 13.65 7.86
N GLN A 97 -1.24 14.83 8.35
CA GLN A 97 -1.32 16.09 7.62
C GLN A 97 -0.54 16.04 6.29
N LEU A 98 0.53 15.25 6.17
CA LEU A 98 1.28 15.13 4.92
C LEU A 98 0.44 14.55 3.78
N GLY A 99 -0.44 13.59 4.09
CA GLY A 99 -1.35 13.00 3.09
C GLY A 99 -2.64 13.79 2.90
N LEU A 100 -3.09 14.49 3.95
CA LEU A 100 -4.35 15.24 3.93
C LEU A 100 -4.21 16.68 3.45
N TRP A 101 -2.99 17.24 3.46
CA TRP A 101 -2.72 18.63 3.08
C TRP A 101 -3.13 18.95 1.64
N LEU A 102 -2.77 18.10 0.68
CA LEU A 102 -3.12 18.35 -0.72
C LEU A 102 -4.64 18.31 -0.93
N PRO A 103 -5.37 17.29 -0.43
CA PRO A 103 -6.82 17.30 -0.42
C PRO A 103 -7.43 18.51 0.28
N SER A 104 -6.89 18.98 1.41
CA SER A 104 -7.44 20.16 2.11
C SER A 104 -7.29 21.43 1.28
N VAL A 105 -6.17 21.59 0.55
CA VAL A 105 -5.94 22.74 -0.33
C VAL A 105 -6.84 22.69 -1.57
N LEU A 106 -7.01 21.51 -2.18
CA LEU A 106 -7.78 21.36 -3.42
C LEU A 106 -9.30 21.36 -3.19
N TYR A 107 -9.77 20.73 -2.11
CA TYR A 107 -11.19 20.56 -1.82
C TYR A 107 -11.72 21.51 -0.75
N GLY A 108 -10.87 22.35 -0.15
CA GLY A 108 -11.27 23.45 0.72
C GLY A 108 -12.09 23.02 1.94
N ARG A 109 -11.64 21.97 2.65
CA ARG A 109 -12.21 21.59 3.95
C ARG A 109 -11.58 22.38 5.09
#